data_AF-A0A363U6Y2-F1
#
_entry.id   AF-A0A363U6Y2-F1
#
_cell.length_a   1.000
_cell.length_b   1.000
_cell.length_c   1.000
_cell.angle_alpha   90.00
_cell.angle_beta   90.00
_cell.angle_gamma   90.00
#
_symmetry.space_group_name_H-M   'P 1'
#
loop_
_entity.id
_entity.type
_entity.pdbx_description
1 polymer ?
#
loop_
_entity_poly.entity_id
_entity_poly.type
_entity_poly.pdbx_seq_one_letter_code
_entity_poly.pdbx_strand_id
1 'polypeptide(L)'
;MNEHAHMNCDELLGSLSAYIDGDLSPELCQELEKHLAGCDNCRVVLNTTKRTIDLVQTPLEKPDLPDDVRERLFKRLNLDRYLTQKPG
;
A
#
# COMPACT_ATOMS: atom_id res chain seq x y z
N MET A 1 -5.15 30.89 4.08
CA MET A 1 -4.46 30.27 2.93
C MET A 1 -3.23 29.56 3.47
N ASN A 2 -2.89 28.39 2.92
CA ASN A 2 -1.93 27.48 3.55
C ASN A 2 -0.55 27.58 2.88
N GLU A 3 0.21 28.63 3.21
CA GLU A 3 1.57 28.83 2.71
C GLU A 3 2.59 28.00 3.50
N HIS A 4 2.62 26.70 3.22
CA HIS A 4 3.81 25.88 3.45
C HIS A 4 4.68 25.97 2.19
N ALA A 5 5.96 26.29 2.34
CA ALA A 5 6.91 26.34 1.23
C ALA A 5 7.19 24.92 0.72
N HIS A 6 6.31 24.45 -0.17
CA HIS A 6 6.13 23.04 -0.55
C HIS A 6 7.04 22.62 -1.71
N MET A 7 8.34 22.85 -1.56
CA MET A 7 9.33 22.43 -2.57
C MET A 7 9.22 20.92 -2.85
N ASN A 8 9.19 20.57 -4.14
CA ASN A 8 9.22 19.21 -4.72
C ASN A 8 7.93 18.37 -4.57
N CYS A 9 6.82 18.96 -4.13
CA CYS A 9 5.64 18.15 -3.81
C CYS A 9 4.77 17.84 -5.02
N ASP A 10 4.59 18.79 -5.94
CA ASP A 10 3.87 18.56 -7.19
C ASP A 10 4.58 17.53 -8.09
N GLU A 11 5.92 17.51 -8.08
CA GLU A 11 6.73 16.49 -8.78
C GLU A 11 6.55 15.09 -8.17
N LEU A 12 6.51 15.00 -6.84
CA LEU A 12 6.28 13.73 -6.14
C LEU A 12 4.84 13.20 -6.30
N LEU A 13 3.83 14.08 -6.40
CA LEU A 13 2.45 13.67 -6.70
C LEU A 13 2.36 12.88 -8.01
N GLY A 14 3.08 13.32 -9.06
CA GLY A 14 3.18 12.59 -10.33
C GLY A 14 3.87 11.23 -10.21
N SER A 15 4.70 11.04 -9.19
CA SER A 15 5.44 9.79 -8.92
C SER A 15 4.66 8.78 -8.07
N LEU A 16 3.55 9.18 -7.44
CA LEU A 16 2.83 8.33 -6.48
C LEU A 16 2.20 7.07 -7.08
N SER A 17 1.73 7.09 -8.34
CA SER A 17 1.16 5.87 -8.95
C SER A 17 2.24 4.81 -9.11
N ALA A 18 3.33 5.13 -9.82
CA ALA A 18 4.45 4.22 -10.01
C ALA A 18 5.05 3.72 -8.68
N TYR A 19 5.02 4.52 -7.60
CA TYR A 19 5.39 4.06 -6.26
C TYR A 19 4.43 3.02 -5.68
N ILE A 20 3.12 3.21 -5.84
CA ILE A 20 2.08 2.27 -5.39
C ILE A 20 2.14 0.96 -6.21
N ASP A 21 2.33 1.10 -7.52
CA ASP A 21 2.38 0.00 -8.48
C ASP A 21 3.70 -0.80 -8.39
N GLY A 22 4.76 -0.21 -7.83
CA GLY A 22 6.09 -0.82 -7.65
C GLY A 22 7.06 -0.61 -8.82
N ASP A 23 6.67 0.19 -9.81
CA ASP A 23 7.41 0.47 -11.05
C ASP A 23 8.33 1.71 -10.96
N LEU A 24 8.38 2.39 -9.81
CA LEU A 24 9.26 3.54 -9.58
C LEU A 24 10.72 3.11 -9.39
N SER A 25 11.68 3.90 -9.91
CA SER A 25 13.10 3.54 -9.81
C SER A 25 13.59 3.55 -8.35
N PRO A 26 14.59 2.72 -7.98
CA PRO A 26 15.07 2.62 -6.59
C PRO A 26 15.55 3.96 -6.00
N GLU A 27 16.13 4.82 -6.83
CA GLU A 27 16.63 6.14 -6.45
C GLU A 27 15.45 7.08 -6.13
N LEU A 28 14.44 7.11 -7.01
CA LEU A 28 13.27 7.97 -6.84
C LEU A 28 12.34 7.47 -5.73
N CYS A 29 12.28 6.15 -5.48
CA CYS A 29 11.69 5.56 -4.28
C CYS A 29 12.32 6.13 -3.00
N GLN A 30 13.66 6.18 -2.90
CA GLN A 30 14.31 6.72 -1.69
C GLN A 30 14.03 8.21 -1.48
N GLU A 31 14.04 9.03 -2.53
CA GLU A 31 13.71 10.46 -2.41
C GLU A 31 12.24 10.68 -2.02
N LEU A 32 11.32 9.91 -2.60
CA LEU A 32 9.91 9.91 -2.21
C LEU A 32 9.71 9.47 -0.76
N GLU A 33 10.40 8.42 -0.29
CA GLU A 33 10.31 7.94 1.10
C GLU A 33 10.88 8.95 2.10
N LYS A 34 12.01 9.61 1.80
CA LYS A 34 12.57 10.71 2.60
C LYS A 34 11.57 11.86 2.72
N HIS A 35 10.92 12.22 1.61
CA HIS A 35 9.89 13.26 1.61
C HIS A 35 8.66 12.85 2.44
N LEU A 36 8.14 11.64 2.20
CA LEU A 36 7.00 11.09 2.94
C LEU A 36 7.29 11.01 4.44
N ALA A 37 8.52 10.78 4.88
CA ALA A 37 8.88 10.83 6.30
C ALA A 37 8.57 12.22 6.91
N GLY A 38 8.94 13.29 6.20
CA GLY A 38 8.81 14.69 6.68
C GLY A 38 7.51 15.43 6.32
N CYS A 39 6.65 14.90 5.44
CA CYS A 39 5.46 15.61 4.96
C CYS A 39 4.14 14.86 5.17
N ASP A 40 3.31 15.36 6.08
CA ASP A 40 2.00 14.77 6.36
C ASP A 40 0.97 15.00 5.25
N ASN A 41 1.06 16.08 4.48
CA ASN A 41 0.15 16.31 3.35
C ASN A 41 0.30 15.21 2.29
N CYS A 42 1.54 14.91 1.87
CA CYS A 42 1.81 13.84 0.90
C CYS A 42 1.53 12.45 1.50
N ARG A 43 1.74 12.26 2.81
CA ARG A 43 1.33 11.04 3.54
C ARG A 43 -0.19 10.82 3.47
N VAL A 44 -0.99 11.88 3.67
CA VAL A 44 -2.45 11.84 3.53
C VAL A 44 -2.83 11.48 2.09
N VAL A 45 -2.26 12.15 1.08
CA VAL A 45 -2.57 11.88 -0.33
C VAL A 45 -2.26 10.42 -0.69
N LEU A 46 -1.06 9.91 -0.36
CA LEU A 46 -0.68 8.52 -0.58
C LEU A 46 -1.67 7.53 0.05
N ASN A 47 -2.06 7.78 1.31
CA ASN A 47 -3.01 6.92 2.02
C ASN A 47 -4.41 6.95 1.39
N THR A 48 -4.90 8.13 0.98
CA THR A 48 -6.20 8.24 0.30
C THR A 48 -6.19 7.61 -1.09
N THR A 49 -5.09 7.72 -1.84
CA THR A 49 -4.94 7.08 -3.15
C THR A 49 -4.95 5.55 -3.01
N LYS A 50 -4.12 4.99 -2.11
CA LYS A 50 -4.14 3.55 -1.80
C LYS A 50 -5.54 3.07 -1.40
N ARG A 51 -6.21 3.79 -0.49
CA ARG A 51 -7.58 3.44 -0.05
C ARG A 51 -8.61 3.49 -1.18
N THR A 52 -8.43 4.38 -2.15
CA THR A 52 -9.30 4.48 -3.34
C THR A 52 -9.08 3.29 -4.27
N ILE A 53 -7.81 2.89 -4.48
CA ILE A 53 -7.44 1.70 -5.24
C ILE A 53 -8.04 0.45 -4.58
N ASP A 54 -7.85 0.25 -3.26
CA ASP A 54 -8.45 -0.86 -2.50
C ASP A 54 -9.97 -0.95 -2.71
N LEU A 55 -10.67 0.19 -2.64
CA LEU A 55 -12.13 0.26 -2.77
C LEU A 55 -12.61 -0.11 -4.18
N VAL A 56 -11.90 0.30 -5.23
CA VAL A 56 -12.22 0.00 -6.63
C VAL A 56 -11.83 -1.44 -7.00
N GLN A 57 -10.72 -1.95 -6.45
CA GLN A 57 -10.23 -3.30 -6.71
C GLN A 57 -10.95 -4.39 -5.89
N THR A 58 -11.64 -4.04 -4.81
CA THR A 58 -12.40 -5.00 -3.98
C THR A 58 -13.50 -5.67 -4.82
N PRO A 59 -13.42 -6.98 -5.10
CA PRO A 59 -14.47 -7.66 -5.86
C PRO A 59 -15.77 -7.74 -5.07
N LEU A 60 -16.91 -7.64 -5.76
CA LEU A 60 -18.23 -7.87 -5.16
C LEU A 60 -18.38 -9.30 -4.63
N GLU A 61 -17.78 -10.26 -5.34
CA GLU A 61 -17.65 -11.65 -4.92
C GLU A 61 -16.18 -11.96 -4.66
N LYS A 62 -15.83 -12.21 -3.39
CA LYS A 62 -14.49 -12.70 -3.05
C LYS A 62 -14.43 -14.19 -3.41
N PRO A 63 -13.54 -14.63 -4.31
CA PRO A 63 -13.35 -16.06 -4.53
C PRO A 63 -12.80 -16.69 -3.25
N ASP A 64 -13.44 -17.75 -2.77
CA ASP A 64 -12.94 -18.49 -1.62
C ASP A 64 -11.57 -19.09 -1.95
N LEU A 65 -10.56 -18.73 -1.15
CA LEU A 65 -9.22 -19.30 -1.25
C LEU A 65 -9.28 -20.76 -0.75
N PRO A 66 -8.90 -21.76 -1.56
CA PRO A 66 -8.95 -23.15 -1.12
C PRO A 66 -8.14 -23.39 0.15
N ASP A 67 -8.69 -24.19 1.07
CA ASP A 67 -8.11 -24.42 2.39
C ASP A 67 -6.70 -25.02 2.33
N ASP A 68 -6.42 -25.90 1.38
CA ASP A 68 -5.09 -26.48 1.19
C ASP A 68 -4.04 -25.41 0.81
N VAL A 69 -4.43 -24.43 -0.02
CA VAL A 69 -3.57 -23.31 -0.43
C VAL A 69 -3.31 -22.40 0.76
N ARG A 70 -4.36 -22.09 1.54
CA ARG A 70 -4.28 -21.31 2.77
C ARG A 70 -3.36 -21.98 3.79
N GLU A 71 -3.57 -23.25 4.09
CA GLU A 71 -2.74 -24.03 5.02
C GLU A 71 -1.27 -24.08 4.58
N ARG A 72 -1.01 -24.40 3.31
CA ARG A 72 0.35 -24.49 2.76
C ARG A 72 1.06 -23.15 2.84
N LEU A 73 0.39 -22.04 2.52
CA LEU A 73 0.95 -20.70 2.64
C LEU A 73 1.31 -20.36 4.09
N PHE A 74 0.39 -20.62 5.02
CA PHE A 74 0.58 -20.25 6.44
C PHE A 74 1.70 -21.08 7.07
N LYS A 75 1.78 -22.39 6.80
CA LYS A 75 2.90 -23.27 7.21
C LYS A 75 4.25 -22.75 6.68
N ARG A 76 4.30 -22.31 5.42
CA ARG A 76 5.55 -21.78 4.80
C ARG A 76 5.98 -20.41 5.37
N LEU A 77 5.04 -19.64 5.90
CA LEU A 77 5.30 -18.36 6.57
C LEU A 77 5.46 -18.49 8.11
N ASN A 78 5.38 -19.71 8.66
CA ASN A 78 5.37 -19.98 10.12
C ASN A 78 4.22 -19.27 10.86
N LEU A 79 3.03 -19.24 10.24
CA LEU A 79 1.82 -18.57 10.69
C LEU A 79 0.76 -19.55 11.25
N ASP A 80 1.17 -20.75 11.64
CA ASP A 80 0.30 -21.87 12.05
C ASP A 80 -0.70 -21.51 13.17
N ARG A 81 -0.32 -20.58 14.06
CA ARG A 81 -1.18 -20.00 15.11
C ARG A 81 -2.47 -19.29 14.61
N TYR A 82 -2.57 -19.02 13.31
CA TYR A 82 -3.78 -18.49 12.69
C TYR A 82 -4.64 -19.57 12.01
N LEU A 83 -4.11 -20.78 11.77
CA LEU A 83 -4.89 -21.89 11.21
C LEU A 83 -5.86 -22.51 12.24
N THR A 84 -5.56 -22.37 13.53
CA THR A 84 -6.41 -22.84 14.64
C THR A 84 -7.57 -21.89 14.97
N GLN A 85 -7.57 -20.67 14.42
CA GLN A 85 -8.69 -19.74 14.53
C GLN A 85 -9.69 -20.03 13.40
N LYS A 86 -10.65 -20.90 13.69
CA LYS A 86 -11.76 -21.19 12.78
C LYS A 86 -12.53 -19.88 12.53
N PRO A 87 -12.63 -19.37 11.29
CA PRO A 87 -13.52 -18.25 11.01
C PRO A 87 -14.96 -18.72 11.25
N GLY A 88 -15.73 -17.90 11.99
CA GLY A 88 -17.16 -18.06 12.18
C GLY A 88 -17.97 -17.32 11.14
#